data_AF-C8WUX3-F1
#
_entry.id   AF-C8WUX3-F1
#
_cell.length_a   1.000
_cell.length_b   1.000
_cell.length_c   1.000
_cell.angle_alpha   90.00
_cell.angle_beta   90.00
_cell.angle_gamma   90.00
#
_symmetry.space_group_name_H-M   'P 1'
#
loop_
_entity.id
_entity.type
_entity.pdbx_description
1 polymer ?
#
loop_
_entity_poly.entity_id
_entity_poly.type
_entity_poly.pdbx_seq_one_letter_code
_entity_poly.pdbx_strand_id
1 'polypeptide(L)' 'MVKYIVQPGDTLGNIAVKYDTTVSAIVRANGIKNPNMIYPGQVLKIPSKHYEDVKSSAYHHGMHHDMHAHHKSWY' A
#
# COMPACT_ATOMS: atom_id res chain seq x y z
N MET A 1 -0.49 -0.02 -3.02
CA MET A 1 0.73 -0.08 -3.86
C MET A 1 1.16 1.31 -4.29
N VAL A 2 2.42 1.66 -4.02
CA VAL A 2 3.02 2.95 -4.41
C VAL A 2 4.01 2.72 -5.55
N LYS A 3 4.03 3.59 -6.55
CA LYS A 3 5.05 3.59 -7.60
C LYS A 3 6.10 4.65 -7.26
N TYR A 4 7.35 4.26 -7.19
CA TYR A 4 8.48 5.16 -6.90
C TYR A 4 9.48 5.14 -8.04
N ILE A 5 10.00 6.30 -8.43
CA ILE A 5 11.08 6.42 -9.42
C ILE A 5 12.39 6.57 -8.64
N VAL A 6 13.31 5.62 -8.83
CA VAL A 6 14.62 5.63 -8.16
C VAL A 6 15.39 6.89 -8.55
N GLN A 7 15.92 7.60 -7.56
CA GLN A 7 16.79 8.75 -7.79
C GLN A 7 18.27 8.35 -7.71
N PRO A 8 19.18 9.09 -8.36
CA PRO A 8 20.61 8.84 -8.22
C PRO A 8 21.04 8.99 -6.75
N GLY A 9 21.66 7.95 -6.20
CA GLY A 9 22.06 7.87 -4.79
C GLY A 9 21.05 7.17 -3.87
N ASP A 10 19.84 6.85 -4.36
CA ASP A 10 18.90 6.04 -3.60
C ASP A 10 19.35 4.58 -3.54
N THR A 11 19.07 3.94 -2.40
CA THR A 11 19.25 2.50 -2.19
C THR A 11 17.92 1.85 -1.83
N LEU A 12 17.74 0.57 -2.15
CA LEU A 12 16.53 -0.15 -1.76
C LEU A 12 16.30 -0.14 -0.24
N GLY A 13 17.36 -0.11 0.56
CA GLY A 13 17.26 -0.01 2.02
C GLY A 13 16.61 1.31 2.46
N ASN A 14 17.12 2.44 1.97
CA ASN A 14 16.57 3.75 2.31
C ASN A 14 15.13 3.92 1.82
N ILE A 15 14.83 3.43 0.61
CA ILE A 15 13.47 3.42 0.07
C ILE A 15 12.56 2.54 0.93
N ALA A 16 13.01 1.34 1.31
CA ALA A 16 12.21 0.43 2.14
C ALA A 16 11.84 1.06 3.49
N VAL A 17 12.81 1.68 4.17
CA VAL A 17 12.58 2.41 5.43
C VAL A 17 11.62 3.58 5.23
N LYS A 18 11.79 4.37 4.17
CA LYS A 18 10.93 5.53 3.87
C LYS A 18 9.46 5.16 3.65
N TYR A 19 9.20 3.97 3.11
CA TYR A 19 7.85 3.50 2.79
C TYR A 19 7.30 2.45 3.77
N ASP A 20 7.94 2.29 4.93
CA ASP A 20 7.59 1.31 5.94
C ASP A 20 7.40 -0.10 5.36
N THR A 21 8.40 -0.54 4.60
CA THR A 21 8.42 -1.85 3.94
C THR A 21 9.80 -2.49 4.06
N THR A 22 9.97 -3.66 3.42
CA THR A 22 11.24 -4.38 3.43
C THR A 22 11.82 -4.51 2.03
N VAL A 23 13.16 -4.52 1.94
CA VAL A 23 13.87 -4.77 0.68
C VAL A 23 13.37 -6.05 0.02
N SER A 24 13.22 -7.13 0.79
CA SER A 24 12.69 -8.41 0.30
C SER A 24 11.28 -8.29 -0.30
N ALA A 25 10.40 -7.48 0.29
CA ALA A 25 9.06 -7.24 -0.26
C ALA A 25 9.12 -6.47 -1.59
N ILE A 26 9.97 -5.44 -1.68
CA ILE A 26 10.18 -4.67 -2.93
C ILE A 26 10.76 -5.56 -4.02
N VAL A 27 11.77 -6.37 -3.68
CA VAL A 27 12.43 -7.32 -4.57
C VAL A 27 11.43 -8.32 -5.13
N ARG A 28 10.61 -8.93 -4.27
CA ARG A 28 9.55 -9.87 -4.68
C ARG A 28 8.48 -9.20 -5.54
N ALA A 29 8.07 -7.98 -5.20
CA ALA A 29 7.05 -7.24 -5.94
C ALA A 29 7.51 -6.81 -7.35
N ASN A 30 8.82 -6.65 -7.56
CA ASN A 30 9.39 -6.20 -8.84
C ASN A 30 10.19 -7.27 -9.59
N GLY A 31 10.40 -8.45 -8.99
CA GLY A 31 11.23 -9.52 -9.57
C GLY A 31 12.71 -9.14 -9.70
N ILE A 32 13.21 -8.28 -8.81
CA ILE A 32 14.61 -7.83 -8.86
C ILE A 32 15.51 -8.99 -8.44
N LYS A 33 16.55 -9.29 -9.22
CA LYS A 33 17.52 -10.34 -8.85
C LYS A 33 18.59 -9.85 -7.89
N ASN A 34 19.03 -8.60 -8.05
CA ASN A 34 20.05 -8.01 -7.20
C ASN A 34 19.54 -6.70 -6.58
N PRO A 35 19.24 -6.66 -5.27
CA PRO A 35 18.73 -5.47 -4.60
C PRO A 35 19.70 -4.28 -4.61
N ASN A 36 20.98 -4.52 -4.85
CA ASN A 36 22.01 -3.47 -4.93
C ASN A 36 22.21 -2.95 -6.36
N MET A 37 21.58 -3.57 -7.37
CA MET A 37 21.60 -3.12 -8.76
C MET A 37 20.26 -2.50 -9.12
N ILE A 38 20.02 -1.29 -8.62
CA ILE A 38 18.90 -0.45 -9.04
C ILE A 38 19.45 0.76 -9.81
N TYR A 39 18.73 1.15 -10.86
CA TYR A 39 19.16 2.25 -11.72
C TYR A 39 18.31 3.50 -11.48
N PRO A 40 18.92 4.69 -11.47
CA PRO A 40 18.18 5.95 -11.47
C PRO A 40 17.20 6.01 -12.65
N GLY A 41 15.97 6.44 -12.40
CA GLY A 41 14.88 6.44 -13.39
C GLY A 41 14.07 5.14 -13.46
N GLN A 42 14.48 4.10 -12.75
CA GLN A 42 13.72 2.85 -12.68
C GLN A 42 12.45 3.01 -11.84
N VAL A 43 11.32 2.51 -12.35
CA VAL A 43 10.04 2.49 -11.63
C VAL A 43 9.96 1.25 -10.76
N LEU A 44 9.86 1.44 -9.44
CA LEU A 44 9.69 0.39 -8.46
C LEU A 44 8.27 0.39 -7.89
N LYS A 45 7.68 -0.80 -7.82
CA LYS A 45 6.45 -1.08 -7.09
C LYS A 45 6.78 -1.31 -5.62
N ILE A 46 6.38 -0.38 -4.77
CA ILE A 46 6.62 -0.45 -3.33
C ILE A 46 5.33 -0.95 -2.65
N PRO A 47 5.33 -2.16 -2.08
CA PRO A 47 4.23 -2.64 -1.25
C PRO A 47 4.33 -1.97 0.14
N SER A 48 3.70 -0.80 0.29
CA SER A 48 3.50 -0.19 1.61
C SER A 48 2.23 -0.76 2.25
N LYS A 49 2.30 -1.09 3.54
CA LYS A 49 1.15 -1.57 4.30
C LYS A 49 0.03 -0.52 4.33
N HIS A 50 0.43 0.74 4.51
CA HIS A 50 -0.46 1.89 4.70
C HIS A 50 -1.42 2.21 3.53
N TYR A 51 -1.25 1.55 2.37
CA TYR A 51 -2.17 1.74 1.24
C TYR A 51 -3.31 0.70 1.22
N GLU A 52 -3.09 -0.47 1.83
CA GLU A 52 -4.09 -1.54 1.84
C GLU A 52 -5.10 -1.32 2.97
N ASP A 53 -4.67 -0.77 4.10
CA ASP A 53 -5.56 -0.43 5.22
C ASP A 53 -6.47 0.77 4.92
N VAL A 54 -6.01 1.78 4.17
CA VAL A 54 -6.89 2.88 3.70
C VAL A 54 -7.91 2.44 2.65
N LYS A 55 -7.59 1.46 1.78
CA LYS A 55 -8.58 0.87 0.88
C LYS A 55 -9.58 0.01 1.66
N SER A 56 -9.10 -0.81 2.60
CA SER A 56 -9.94 -1.74 3.35
C SER A 56 -10.89 -1.04 4.33
N SER A 57 -10.47 0.09 4.91
CA SER A 57 -11.32 0.91 5.77
C SER A 57 -12.38 1.71 4.98
N ALA A 58 -12.08 2.11 3.74
CA ALA A 58 -13.05 2.71 2.84
C ALA A 58 -14.18 1.73 2.43
N TYR A 59 -13.92 0.42 2.45
CA TYR A 59 -14.95 -0.60 2.20
C TYR A 59 -15.72 -1.04 3.47
N HIS A 60 -15.20 -0.81 4.67
CA HIS A 60 -15.85 -1.22 5.93
C HIS A 60 -16.61 -0.10 6.66
N HIS A 61 -16.38 1.18 6.36
CA HIS A 61 -17.08 2.29 7.04
C HIS A 61 -18.37 2.75 6.34
N GLY A 62 -18.98 1.90 5.51
CA GLY A 62 -20.25 2.15 4.83
C GLY A 62 -21.45 1.34 5.33
N MET A 63 -21.29 0.53 6.40
CA MET A 63 -22.37 -0.33 6.92
C MET A 63 -22.75 -0.06 8.39
N HIS A 64 -22.61 1.18 8.87
CA HIS A 64 -23.43 1.61 10.01
C HIS A 64 -24.68 2.28 9.45
N HIS A 65 -25.56 1.46 8.85
CA HIS A 65 -26.90 1.88 8.52
C HIS A 65 -27.58 2.30 9.83
N ASP A 66 -27.79 3.61 9.96
CA ASP A 66 -28.82 4.19 10.81
C ASP A 66 -30.11 3.36 10.64
N MET A 67 -30.42 2.52 11.63
CA MET A 67 -31.78 2.00 11.81
C MET A 67 -32.49 2.90 12.82
N HIS A 68 -32.68 4.17 12.46
CA HIS A 68 -33.73 4.97 13.06
C HIS A 68 -35.08 4.46 12.54
N ALA A 69 -35.85 3.88 13.46
CA ALA A 69 -37.31 3.83 13.52
C ALA A 69 -38.09 3.33 12.28
N HIS A 70 -38.75 2.18 12.44
CA HIS A 70 -40.21 2.06 12.23
C HIS A 70 -40.72 0.74 12.82
N HIS A 71 -41.22 0.79 14.06
CA HIS A 71 -42.30 -0.10 14.47
C HIS A 71 -43.52 0.22 13.59
N LYS A 72 -43.63 -0.39 12.41
CA LYS A 72 -44.90 -0.52 11.70
C LYS A 72 -45.37 -1.95 11.87
N SER A 73 -45.94 -2.21 13.06
CA SER A 73 -46.85 -3.34 13.25
C SER A 73 -48.25 -2.82 12.93
N TRP A 74 -48.74 -3.08 11.73
CA TRP A 74 -50.16 -2.95 11.41
C TRP A 74 -50.79 -4.33 11.61
N TYR A 75 -51.60 -4.45 12.65
CA TYR A 75 -52.78 -5.33 12.68
C TYR A 75 -53.99 -4.40 12.80
#